data_AF-W7MH92-F1
#
_entry.id   AF-W7MH92-F1
#
_cell.length_a   1.000
_cell.length_b   1.000
_cell.length_c   1.000
_cell.angle_alpha   90.00
_cell.angle_beta   90.00
_cell.angle_gamma   90.00
#
_symmetry.space_group_name_H-M   'P 1'
#
loop_
_entity.id
_entity.type
_entity.pdbx_description
1 polymer ?
#
loop_
_entity_poly.entity_id
_entity_poly.type
_entity_poly.pdbx_seq_one_letter_code
_entity_poly.pdbx_strand_id
1 'polypeptide(L)'
;MSELKVHSFYRIWFTWIDPLTVLPTVYALIFTPEFILDGLIPLSMSAYNPDQAFLFHQLAALFAFVAIMLAVLLRVSSDIKVWRVVIGGVLLIDIAILISVFVSMKQQGRLGLSMFRWQDWGNYLFTGWVAVVRALFLAGVGVGGVNKGKVA
;
A
#
# COMPACT_ATOMS: atom_id res chain seq x y z
N MET A 1 -30.84 2.50 -6.90
CA MET A 1 -29.47 2.83 -7.36
C MET A 1 -28.93 1.64 -8.14
N SER A 2 -28.38 1.84 -9.34
CA SER A 2 -27.73 0.76 -10.09
C SER A 2 -26.47 0.32 -9.33
N GLU A 3 -26.42 -0.95 -8.92
CA GLU A 3 -25.20 -1.50 -8.34
C GLU A 3 -24.08 -1.45 -9.38
N LEU A 4 -23.03 -0.68 -9.12
CA LEU A 4 -21.80 -0.76 -9.90
C LEU A 4 -21.13 -2.10 -9.59
N LYS A 5 -20.85 -2.86 -10.66
CA LYS A 5 -20.26 -4.19 -10.53
C LYS A 5 -18.74 -4.05 -10.57
N VAL A 6 -18.11 -4.10 -9.40
CA VAL A 6 -16.65 -4.17 -9.25
C VAL A 6 -16.17 -5.56 -9.65
N HIS A 7 -15.16 -5.65 -10.53
CA HIS A 7 -14.54 -6.91 -10.93
C HIS A 7 -14.08 -7.72 -9.71
N SER A 8 -14.26 -9.03 -9.74
CA SER A 8 -13.97 -9.93 -8.62
C SER A 8 -12.52 -9.85 -8.16
N PHE A 9 -11.58 -9.61 -9.09
CA PHE A 9 -10.18 -9.34 -8.78
C PHE A 9 -10.02 -8.24 -7.72
N TYR A 10 -10.59 -7.05 -7.92
CA TYR A 10 -10.46 -5.94 -6.98
C TYR A 10 -11.13 -6.22 -5.64
N ARG A 11 -12.26 -6.94 -5.65
CA ARG A 11 -12.91 -7.37 -4.41
C ARG A 11 -11.98 -8.26 -3.59
N ILE A 12 -11.43 -9.31 -4.20
CA ILE A 12 -10.53 -10.24 -3.50
C ILE A 12 -9.24 -9.51 -3.09
N TRP A 13 -8.66 -8.74 -3.99
CA TRP A 13 -7.42 -8.03 -3.75
C TRP A 13 -7.55 -7.06 -2.58
N PHE A 14 -8.44 -6.07 -2.65
CA PHE A 14 -8.52 -5.03 -1.62
C PHE A 14 -9.09 -5.53 -0.29
N THR A 15 -9.92 -6.57 -0.28
CA THR A 15 -10.55 -7.03 0.97
C THR A 15 -9.77 -8.16 1.66
N TRP A 16 -9.01 -8.97 0.92
CA TRP A 16 -8.29 -10.12 1.50
C TRP A 16 -6.79 -10.01 1.35
N ILE A 17 -6.30 -9.89 0.12
CA ILE A 17 -4.86 -9.97 -0.16
C ILE A 17 -4.15 -8.77 0.46
N ASP A 18 -4.62 -7.58 0.12
CA ASP A 18 -3.97 -6.33 0.48
C ASP A 18 -3.89 -6.13 2.01
N PRO A 19 -4.98 -6.29 2.80
CA PRO A 19 -4.90 -6.21 4.26
C PRO A 19 -3.93 -7.23 4.89
N LEU A 20 -3.89 -8.46 4.37
CA LEU A 20 -3.00 -9.50 4.89
C LEU A 20 -1.53 -9.20 4.60
N THR A 21 -1.22 -8.60 3.45
CA THR A 21 0.15 -8.22 3.09
C THR A 21 0.71 -7.09 3.94
N VAL A 22 -0.15 -6.30 4.59
CA VAL A 22 0.25 -5.23 5.50
C VAL A 22 0.64 -5.74 6.90
N LEU A 23 0.10 -6.89 7.33
CA LEU A 23 0.32 -7.42 8.69
C LEU A 23 1.81 -7.68 9.03
N PRO A 24 2.63 -8.27 8.14
CA PRO A 24 4.07 -8.43 8.40
C PRO A 24 4.78 -7.09 8.62
N THR A 25 4.35 -6.03 7.92
CA THR A 25 4.91 -4.69 8.10
C THR A 25 4.55 -4.12 9.47
N VAL A 26 3.29 -4.24 9.89
CA VAL A 26 2.85 -3.83 11.24
C VAL A 26 3.62 -4.58 12.32
N TYR A 27 3.79 -5.89 12.17
CA TYR A 27 4.57 -6.71 13.09
C TYR A 27 6.03 -6.24 13.17
N ALA A 28 6.69 -6.09 12.02
CA ALA A 28 8.09 -5.71 11.97
C ALA A 28 8.35 -4.30 12.52
N LEU A 29 7.44 -3.35 12.32
CA LEU A 29 7.54 -2.01 12.90
C LEU A 29 7.49 -2.01 14.44
N ILE A 30 6.80 -2.98 15.05
CA ILE A 30 6.66 -3.07 16.51
C ILE A 30 7.79 -3.90 17.13
N PHE A 31 8.12 -5.03 16.51
CA PHE A 31 8.99 -6.04 17.13
C PHE A 31 10.39 -6.12 16.55
N THR A 32 10.60 -5.64 15.32
CA THR A 32 11.93 -5.64 14.67
C THR A 32 12.17 -4.32 13.90
N PRO A 33 12.06 -3.15 14.55
CA PRO A 33 12.16 -1.85 13.88
C PRO A 33 13.53 -1.62 13.23
N GLU A 34 14.59 -2.23 13.75
CA GLU A 34 15.92 -2.23 13.15
C GLU A 34 15.96 -2.87 11.76
N PHE A 35 15.18 -3.95 11.54
CA PHE A 35 15.08 -4.60 10.23
C PHE A 35 14.35 -3.71 9.22
N ILE A 36 13.29 -3.02 9.65
CA ILE A 36 12.57 -2.07 8.81
C ILE A 36 13.46 -0.87 8.46
N LEU A 37 14.17 -0.34 9.46
CA LEU A 37 15.05 0.80 9.22
C LEU A 37 16.16 0.44 8.24
N ASP A 38 16.87 -0.69 8.41
CA ASP A 38 17.94 -1.09 7.48
C ASP A 38 17.44 -1.33 6.04
N GLY A 39 16.19 -1.81 5.90
CA GLY A 39 15.54 -1.96 4.60
C GLY A 39 15.21 -0.63 3.91
N LEU A 40 15.20 0.48 4.63
CA LEU A 40 14.90 1.82 4.12
C LEU A 40 16.14 2.73 4.09
N ILE A 41 16.97 2.68 5.12
CA ILE A 41 18.18 3.47 5.34
C ILE A 41 19.25 2.51 5.86
N PRO A 42 20.36 2.28 5.13
CA PRO A 42 21.38 1.33 5.55
C PRO A 42 21.96 1.67 6.92
N LEU A 43 22.30 0.65 7.69
CA LEU A 43 22.96 0.79 9.00
C LEU A 43 24.23 1.68 8.97
N SER A 44 24.91 1.77 7.82
CA SER A 44 26.08 2.63 7.64
C SER A 44 25.76 4.14 7.64
N MET A 45 24.49 4.51 7.45
CA MET A 45 24.02 5.90 7.45
C MET A 45 23.22 6.23 8.71
N SER A 46 22.35 5.32 9.14
CA SER A 46 21.52 5.51 10.33
C SER A 46 21.24 4.16 10.98
N ALA A 47 21.46 4.09 12.29
CA ALA A 47 21.11 2.94 13.10
C ALA A 47 19.83 3.24 13.89
N TYR A 48 19.09 2.18 14.21
CA TYR A 48 17.88 2.31 15.01
C TYR A 48 18.19 2.91 16.38
N ASN A 49 17.43 3.94 16.75
CA ASN A 49 17.48 4.54 18.07
C ASN A 49 16.17 4.21 18.82
N PRO A 50 16.22 3.45 19.94
CA PRO A 50 15.06 3.14 20.75
C PRO A 50 14.29 4.37 21.27
N ASP A 51 14.96 5.51 21.47
CA ASP A 51 14.31 6.76 21.88
C ASP A 51 13.34 7.30 20.81
N GLN A 52 13.46 6.81 19.57
CA GLN A 52 12.61 7.16 18.43
C GLN A 52 11.55 6.08 18.14
N ALA A 53 11.43 5.03 18.97
CA ALA A 53 10.48 3.93 18.79
C ALA A 53 9.03 4.41 18.60
N PHE A 54 8.69 5.57 19.21
CA PHE A 54 7.39 6.21 19.02
C PHE A 54 7.01 6.38 17.55
N LEU A 55 7.94 6.76 16.67
CA LEU A 55 7.67 6.96 15.24
C LEU A 55 7.30 5.64 14.53
N PHE A 56 7.98 4.55 14.89
CA PHE A 56 7.71 3.22 14.34
C PHE A 56 6.35 2.71 14.81
N HIS A 57 5.99 2.93 16.08
CA HIS A 57 4.66 2.60 16.60
C HIS A 57 3.54 3.41 15.93
N GLN A 58 3.75 4.71 15.67
CA GLN A 58 2.79 5.52 14.92
C GLN A 58 2.60 5.01 13.50
N LEU A 59 3.69 4.62 12.83
CA LEU A 59 3.64 4.03 11.50
C LEU A 59 2.93 2.67 11.51
N ALA A 60 3.16 1.84 12.52
CA ALA A 60 2.47 0.57 12.71
C ALA A 60 0.96 0.78 12.90
N ALA A 61 0.57 1.77 13.71
CA ALA A 61 -0.82 2.14 13.92
C ALA A 61 -1.49 2.62 12.62
N LEU A 62 -0.81 3.42 11.80
CA LEU A 62 -1.30 3.84 10.49
C LEU A 62 -1.52 2.64 9.55
N PHE A 63 -0.57 1.72 9.46
CA PHE A 63 -0.70 0.54 8.61
C PHE A 63 -1.78 -0.42 9.11
N ALA A 64 -1.92 -0.59 10.42
CA ALA A 64 -3.02 -1.36 11.01
C ALA A 64 -4.39 -0.73 10.70
N PHE A 65 -4.49 0.61 10.78
CA PHE A 65 -5.68 1.34 10.36
C PHE A 65 -5.99 1.11 8.88
N VAL A 66 -4.99 1.20 7.98
CA VAL A 66 -5.15 0.90 6.56
C VAL A 66 -5.68 -0.53 6.35
N ALA A 67 -5.10 -1.52 7.03
CA ALA A 67 -5.56 -2.92 6.93
C ALA A 67 -7.03 -3.06 7.36
N ILE A 68 -7.46 -2.39 8.43
CA ILE A 68 -8.86 -2.38 8.87
C ILE A 68 -9.76 -1.68 7.87
N MET A 69 -9.36 -0.55 7.31
CA MET A 69 -10.17 0.17 6.32
C MET A 69 -10.36 -0.66 5.05
N LEU A 70 -9.31 -1.33 4.60
CA LEU A 70 -9.37 -2.22 3.44
C LEU A 70 -10.18 -3.50 3.74
N ALA A 71 -9.97 -4.14 4.89
CA ALA A 71 -10.67 -5.36 5.23
C ALA A 71 -12.13 -5.09 5.63
N VAL A 72 -12.38 -4.19 6.57
CA VAL A 72 -13.70 -4.03 7.18
C VAL A 72 -14.55 -3.07 6.36
N LEU A 73 -14.11 -1.83 6.16
CA LEU A 73 -14.97 -0.80 5.55
C LEU A 73 -15.40 -1.16 4.13
N LEU A 74 -14.51 -1.75 3.32
CA LEU A 74 -14.87 -2.18 1.96
C LEU A 74 -15.83 -3.38 1.93
N ARG A 75 -15.92 -4.18 3.01
CA ARG A 75 -16.96 -5.22 3.13
C ARG A 75 -18.31 -4.65 3.56
N VAL A 76 -18.28 -3.59 4.36
CA VAL A 76 -19.51 -2.94 4.88
C VAL A 76 -20.14 -2.02 3.83
N SER A 77 -19.34 -1.38 2.97
CA SER A 77 -19.84 -0.48 1.94
C SER A 77 -19.87 -1.12 0.56
N SER A 78 -21.01 -1.03 -0.13
CA SER A 78 -21.14 -1.36 -1.56
C SER A 78 -21.03 -0.12 -2.46
N ASP A 79 -20.88 1.08 -1.90
CA ASP A 79 -20.77 2.33 -2.67
C ASP A 79 -19.36 2.49 -3.25
N ILE A 80 -19.28 2.50 -4.58
CA ILE A 80 -18.01 2.69 -5.30
C ILE A 80 -17.32 4.00 -4.94
N LYS A 81 -18.07 5.04 -4.55
CA LYS A 81 -17.49 6.33 -4.15
C LYS A 81 -16.69 6.17 -2.87
N VAL A 82 -17.20 5.42 -1.90
CA VAL A 82 -16.50 5.09 -0.66
C VAL A 82 -15.23 4.30 -0.97
N TRP A 83 -15.33 3.29 -1.85
CA TRP A 83 -14.17 2.51 -2.28
C TRP A 83 -13.10 3.40 -2.93
N ARG A 84 -13.48 4.30 -3.85
CA ARG A 84 -12.55 5.22 -4.50
C ARG A 84 -11.85 6.16 -3.53
N VAL A 85 -12.58 6.68 -2.53
CA VAL A 85 -11.98 7.56 -1.50
C VAL A 85 -10.96 6.80 -0.67
N VAL A 86 -11.31 5.61 -0.19
CA VAL A 86 -10.40 4.79 0.64
C VAL A 86 -9.18 4.37 -0.18
N ILE A 87 -9.37 3.80 -1.37
CA ILE A 87 -8.28 3.36 -2.23
C ILE A 87 -7.41 4.54 -2.70
N GLY A 88 -8.02 5.70 -2.95
CA GLY A 88 -7.29 6.94 -3.26
C GLY A 88 -6.42 7.40 -2.11
N GLY A 89 -6.93 7.37 -0.87
CA GLY A 89 -6.15 7.67 0.33
C GLY A 89 -4.97 6.72 0.53
N VAL A 90 -5.18 5.42 0.32
CA VAL A 90 -4.10 4.43 0.42
C VAL A 90 -3.08 4.59 -0.71
N LEU A 91 -3.51 4.94 -1.94
CA LEU A 91 -2.58 5.21 -3.04
C LEU A 91 -1.61 6.37 -2.71
N LEU A 92 -2.07 7.40 -1.98
CA LEU A 92 -1.19 8.48 -1.52
C LEU A 92 -0.09 7.96 -0.58
N ILE A 93 -0.42 7.00 0.28
CA ILE A 93 0.55 6.35 1.17
C ILE A 93 1.59 5.60 0.32
N ASP A 94 1.17 4.83 -0.69
CA ASP A 94 2.10 4.10 -1.56
C ASP A 94 3.06 5.05 -2.28
N ILE A 95 2.54 6.16 -2.82
CA ILE A 95 3.35 7.17 -3.50
C ILE A 95 4.37 7.77 -2.54
N ALA A 96 3.96 8.10 -1.31
CA ALA A 96 4.86 8.62 -0.29
C ALA A 96 5.96 7.62 0.07
N ILE A 97 5.64 6.32 0.16
CA ILE A 97 6.62 5.25 0.40
C ILE A 97 7.60 5.16 -0.78
N LEU A 98 7.11 5.09 -2.02
CA LEU A 98 7.96 5.00 -3.21
C LEU A 98 8.90 6.19 -3.34
N ILE A 99 8.43 7.41 -3.05
CA ILE A 99 9.26 8.62 -3.02
C ILE A 99 10.31 8.51 -1.91
N SER A 100 9.93 8.06 -0.72
CA SER A 100 10.84 7.92 0.43
C SER A 100 11.97 6.93 0.13
N VAL A 101 11.64 5.78 -0.45
CA VAL A 101 12.63 4.78 -0.87
C VAL A 101 13.52 5.34 -1.98
N PHE A 102 12.96 6.01 -2.99
CA PHE A 102 13.74 6.65 -4.05
C PHE A 102 14.74 7.67 -3.50
N VAL A 103 14.31 8.55 -2.60
CA VAL A 103 15.16 9.57 -1.96
C VAL A 103 16.29 8.90 -1.18
N SER A 104 15.98 7.86 -0.40
CA SER A 104 17.00 7.12 0.35
C SER A 104 18.03 6.45 -0.58
N MET A 105 17.57 5.75 -1.63
CA MET A 105 18.48 5.10 -2.58
C MET A 105 19.34 6.11 -3.34
N LYS A 106 18.79 7.29 -3.67
CA LYS A 106 19.54 8.38 -4.27
C LYS A 106 20.65 8.89 -3.35
N GLN A 107 20.38 9.06 -2.06
CA GLN A 107 21.40 9.46 -1.08
C GLN A 107 22.51 8.40 -0.92
N GLN A 108 22.18 7.13 -1.11
CA GLN A 108 23.15 6.03 -1.10
C GLN A 108 23.94 5.89 -2.41
N GLY A 109 23.57 6.61 -3.48
CA GLY A 109 24.15 6.42 -4.82
C GLY A 109 23.77 5.08 -5.48
N ARG A 110 22.69 4.43 -5.03
CA ARG A 110 22.31 3.05 -5.41
C ARG A 110 21.12 2.96 -6.36
N LEU A 111 20.91 3.95 -7.24
CA LEU A 111 19.78 3.95 -8.18
C LEU A 111 19.87 2.90 -9.30
N GLY A 112 21.03 2.25 -9.48
CA GLY A 112 21.20 1.19 -10.46
C GLY A 112 20.45 -0.09 -10.06
N LEU A 113 19.66 -0.66 -10.98
CA LEU A 113 18.93 -1.91 -10.77
C LEU A 113 19.83 -3.10 -10.37
N SER A 114 21.10 -3.09 -10.77
CA SER A 114 22.10 -4.10 -10.38
C SER A 114 22.52 -4.03 -8.92
N MET A 115 22.16 -2.96 -8.20
CA MET A 115 22.52 -2.76 -6.80
C MET A 115 21.36 -3.06 -5.83
N PHE A 116 20.22 -3.54 -6.33
CA PHE A 116 19.04 -3.83 -5.51
C PHE A 116 19.32 -5.02 -4.58
N ARG A 117 19.19 -4.79 -3.29
CA ARG A 117 19.10 -5.85 -2.28
C ARG A 117 17.74 -6.54 -2.39
N TRP A 118 17.63 -7.71 -1.78
CA TRP A 118 16.35 -8.41 -1.67
C TRP A 118 15.24 -7.54 -1.05
N GLN A 119 15.58 -6.74 -0.04
CA GLN A 119 14.64 -5.80 0.60
C GLN A 119 14.18 -4.68 -0.36
N ASP A 120 15.06 -4.23 -1.27
CA ASP A 120 14.74 -3.20 -2.27
C ASP A 120 13.71 -3.73 -3.28
N TRP A 121 13.81 -5.00 -3.68
CA TRP A 121 12.82 -5.64 -4.54
C TRP A 121 11.42 -5.66 -3.90
N GLY A 122 11.33 -6.01 -2.61
CA GLY A 122 10.07 -5.95 -1.87
C GLY A 122 9.52 -4.52 -1.81
N ASN A 123 10.31 -3.58 -1.31
CA ASN A 123 9.85 -2.21 -1.10
C ASN A 123 9.50 -1.47 -2.41
N TYR A 124 10.21 -1.74 -3.52
CA TYR A 124 10.01 -1.03 -4.78
C TYR A 124 9.04 -1.74 -5.72
N LEU A 125 9.24 -3.04 -6.01
CA LEU A 125 8.37 -3.74 -6.95
C LEU A 125 7.01 -4.05 -6.35
N PHE A 126 6.96 -4.58 -5.12
CA PHE A 126 5.68 -4.98 -4.55
C PHE A 126 4.82 -3.74 -4.34
N THR A 127 5.34 -2.72 -3.64
CA THR A 127 4.64 -1.44 -3.45
C THR A 127 4.26 -0.78 -4.78
N GLY A 128 5.17 -0.78 -5.77
CA GLY A 128 4.90 -0.27 -7.11
C GLY A 128 3.76 -1.01 -7.81
N TRP A 129 3.74 -2.34 -7.74
CA TRP A 129 2.66 -3.16 -8.25
C TRP A 129 1.32 -2.85 -7.55
N VAL A 130 1.31 -2.77 -6.22
CA VAL A 130 0.07 -2.47 -5.49
C VAL A 130 -0.44 -1.06 -5.84
N ALA A 131 0.45 -0.07 -5.95
CA ALA A 131 0.11 1.27 -6.40
C ALA A 131 -0.51 1.27 -7.80
N VAL A 132 0.02 0.48 -8.74
CA VAL A 132 -0.56 0.32 -10.08
C VAL A 132 -1.95 -0.31 -10.02
N VAL A 133 -2.15 -1.36 -9.23
CA VAL A 133 -3.46 -1.99 -9.04
C VAL A 133 -4.50 -0.97 -8.54
N ARG A 134 -4.12 -0.14 -7.56
CA ARG A 134 -4.98 0.94 -7.04
C ARG A 134 -5.25 2.01 -8.09
N ALA A 135 -4.23 2.45 -8.83
CA ALA A 135 -4.38 3.44 -9.88
C ALA A 135 -5.33 2.97 -10.99
N LEU A 136 -5.20 1.71 -11.44
CA LEU A 136 -6.11 1.12 -12.43
C LEU A 136 -7.56 1.08 -11.94
N PHE A 137 -7.77 0.69 -10.68
CA PHE A 137 -9.10 0.71 -10.07
C PHE A 137 -9.70 2.12 -10.04
N LEU A 138 -8.92 3.12 -9.62
CA LEU A 138 -9.35 4.51 -9.55
C LEU A 138 -9.65 5.09 -10.94
N ALA A 139 -8.89 4.68 -11.96
CA ALA A 139 -9.16 4.98 -13.37
C ALA A 139 -10.42 4.30 -13.92
N GLY A 140 -11.08 3.44 -13.15
CA GLY A 140 -12.32 2.75 -13.52
C GLY A 140 -12.12 1.47 -14.35
N VAL A 141 -10.87 0.99 -14.48
CA VAL A 141 -10.60 -0.30 -15.11
C VAL A 141 -11.29 -1.39 -14.29
N GLY A 142 -12.08 -2.26 -14.95
CA GLY A 142 -12.83 -3.32 -14.27
C GLY A 142 -13.95 -2.84 -13.33
N VAL A 143 -14.39 -1.58 -13.42
CA VAL A 143 -15.55 -1.05 -12.70
C VAL A 143 -16.67 -0.78 -13.71
N GLY A 144 -17.64 -1.69 -13.80
CA GLY A 144 -18.73 -1.61 -14.78
C GLY A 144 -19.95 -0.84 -14.27
N GLY A 145 -20.50 0.04 -15.11
CA GLY A 145 -21.87 0.55 -14.98
C GLY A 145 -22.84 -0.37 -15.73
N VAL A 146 -23.93 -0.80 -15.10
CA VAL A 146 -25.03 -1.46 -15.80
C VAL A 146 -25.58 -0.46 -16.82
N ASN A 147 -25.28 -0.68 -18.09
CA ASN A 147 -25.80 0.13 -19.19
C ASN A 147 -27.30 -0.15 -19.31
N LYS A 148 -28.15 0.69 -18.69
CA LYS A 148 -29.58 0.72 -18.97
C LYS A 148 -29.77 1.38 -20.35
N GLY A 149 -29.83 0.60 -21.41
CA GLY A 149 -30.16 1.16 -22.72
C GLY A 149 -29.84 0.29 -23.93
N LYS A 150 -30.51 -0.85 -24.08
CA LYS A 150 -31.02 -1.30 -25.38
C LYS A 150 -32.45 -1.79 -25.17
N VAL A 151 -33.38 -0.84 -25.16
CA VAL A 151 -34.75 -1.06 -25.59
C VAL A 151 -34.83 -0.46 -27.00
N ALA A 152 -34.75 -1.33 -27.99
CA ALA A 152 -35.29 -1.18 -29.35
C ALA A 152 -35.08 -2.53 -30.04
#